data_AF-A0A1H6WZU1-F1
#
_entry.id   AF-A0A1H6WZU1-F1
#
_cell.length_a   1.000
_cell.length_b   1.000
_cell.length_c   1.000
_cell.angle_alpha   90.00
_cell.angle_beta   90.00
_cell.angle_gamma   90.00
#
_symmetry.space_group_name_H-M   'P 1'
#
loop_
_entity.id
_entity.type
_entity.pdbx_description
1 polymer ?
#
loop_
_entity_poly.entity_id
_entity_poly.type
_entity_poly.pdbx_seq_one_letter_code
_entity_poly.pdbx_strand_id
1 'polypeptide(L)'
;MHTFNRIDLRRLILLLTLTVALFSFFNSFHASYQTQRDLLIHHTLESNRVYAAKLRLSTEQLLDTMRQQLTYSASQLAERMDQPERLAGETERLIRQTRHFNSAFVVRHDGKVLAASPESLGMLGQMLDSAGAREALEKRRPLISDPYVSAKNNLVVFVSQPILAADGTYQGYVGGSIYLQQENILHTLLGEHFYQDGSYLYVVDRNRHLIYHQNLQRVGETVAGNPVIERVIRGEAGSQALSNSQGIEMLAGFAPVTDAGWGIVAQRATELTLQELDGLMLNILRLSLPMLLLSLGGIWWLSQLISRPLWQLAKSAQQWDTDESPEQVRHIKAWYFEADQLKRAVLSGLALLHQRLGKLSQESLTDPLTGLSNRRGMQAQLGQWQRQSQPFAVIALDIDHFKQVNDNHGHEFGDRVLQHLAQQMSDCSRASDLLCRSGGEEFLMLLPGTSPEAARQVAERLRDRMGSTCCADCPSVTVSAGVAHWPNSAASVEEVLKRADAALYRAKHAGRNRVAVG
;
A
#
# COMPACT_ATOMS: atom_id res chain seq x y z
N MET A 1 27.13 -21.60 -12.07
CA MET A 1 25.80 -21.52 -12.72
C MET A 1 24.82 -20.90 -11.73
N HIS A 2 24.11 -19.86 -12.18
CA HIS A 2 23.32 -18.93 -11.37
C HIS A 2 22.27 -19.59 -10.47
N THR A 3 22.38 -19.37 -9.17
CA THR A 3 21.28 -19.50 -8.21
C THR A 3 20.32 -18.33 -8.40
N PHE A 4 19.40 -18.44 -9.36
CA PHE A 4 18.23 -17.56 -9.37
C PHE A 4 17.46 -17.80 -8.06
N ASN A 5 17.57 -16.83 -7.15
CA ASN A 5 16.80 -16.72 -5.94
C ASN A 5 15.32 -16.50 -6.34
N ARG A 6 14.63 -17.59 -6.74
CA ARG A 6 13.26 -17.51 -7.25
C ARG A 6 12.36 -17.00 -6.13
N ILE A 7 11.76 -15.85 -6.35
CA ILE A 7 10.79 -15.23 -5.45
C ILE A 7 9.63 -16.22 -5.28
N ASP A 8 9.31 -16.59 -4.03
CA ASP A 8 8.16 -17.44 -3.76
C ASP A 8 6.85 -16.66 -4.00
N LEU A 9 5.77 -17.40 -4.28
CA LEU A 9 4.44 -16.79 -4.53
C LEU A 9 4.02 -15.84 -3.40
N ARG A 10 4.39 -16.18 -2.16
CA ARG A 10 4.15 -15.36 -0.97
C ARG A 10 4.78 -13.98 -1.09
N ARG A 11 6.08 -13.90 -1.35
CA ARG A 11 6.82 -12.63 -1.49
C ARG A 11 6.29 -11.82 -2.67
N LEU A 12 5.88 -12.47 -3.75
CA LEU A 12 5.31 -11.79 -4.91
C LEU A 12 3.95 -11.14 -4.58
N ILE A 13 3.05 -11.88 -3.92
CA ILE A 13 1.77 -11.35 -3.43
C ILE A 13 2.00 -10.19 -2.45
N LEU A 14 2.90 -10.37 -1.48
CA LEU A 14 3.23 -9.34 -0.49
C LEU A 14 3.78 -8.08 -1.15
N LEU A 15 4.72 -8.22 -2.08
CA LEU A 15 5.34 -7.09 -2.75
C LEU A 15 4.34 -6.32 -3.60
N LEU A 16 3.51 -7.02 -4.38
CA LEU A 16 2.46 -6.40 -5.18
C LEU A 16 1.45 -5.65 -4.31
N THR A 17 0.91 -6.32 -3.28
CA THR A 17 -0.12 -5.74 -2.41
C THR A 17 0.41 -4.60 -1.55
N LEU A 18 1.64 -4.71 -1.03
CA LEU A 18 2.31 -3.62 -0.32
C LEU A 18 2.51 -2.40 -1.21
N THR A 19 2.97 -2.61 -2.45
CA THR A 19 3.19 -1.52 -3.41
C THR A 19 1.88 -0.81 -3.74
N VAL A 20 0.81 -1.58 -4.02
CA VAL A 20 -0.52 -1.02 -4.29
C VAL A 20 -1.08 -0.27 -3.07
N ALA A 21 -0.92 -0.82 -1.86
CA ALA A 21 -1.40 -0.20 -0.64
C ALA A 21 -0.68 1.13 -0.35
N LEU A 22 0.66 1.14 -0.45
CA LEU A 22 1.48 2.34 -0.25
C LEU A 22 1.19 3.41 -1.30
N PHE A 23 1.09 3.01 -2.57
CA PHE A 23 0.75 3.92 -3.66
C PHE A 23 -0.64 4.54 -3.45
N SER A 24 -1.64 3.73 -3.12
CA SER A 24 -3.00 4.21 -2.86
C SER A 24 -3.06 5.14 -1.65
N PHE A 25 -2.31 4.82 -0.59
CA PHE A 25 -2.19 5.67 0.60
C PHE A 25 -1.58 7.03 0.24
N PHE A 26 -0.43 7.04 -0.45
CA PHE A 26 0.24 8.28 -0.83
C PHE A 26 -0.61 9.13 -1.77
N ASN A 27 -1.25 8.50 -2.77
CA ASN A 27 -2.16 9.20 -3.68
C ASN A 27 -3.35 9.82 -2.94
N SER A 28 -3.97 9.07 -2.01
CA SER A 28 -5.10 9.57 -1.21
C SER A 28 -4.67 10.70 -0.27
N PHE A 29 -3.50 10.56 0.36
CA PHE A 29 -2.93 11.59 1.23
C PHE A 29 -2.62 12.88 0.46
N HIS A 30 -2.00 12.76 -0.72
CA HIS A 30 -1.72 13.90 -1.58
C HIS A 30 -2.99 14.58 -2.12
N ALA A 31 -3.98 13.80 -2.57
CA ALA A 31 -5.28 14.33 -3.00
C ALA A 31 -5.99 15.05 -1.85
N SER A 32 -5.93 14.50 -0.63
CA SER A 32 -6.48 15.13 0.56
C SER A 32 -5.76 16.44 0.90
N TYR A 33 -4.44 16.46 0.83
CA TYR A 33 -3.63 17.68 1.02
C TYR A 33 -4.05 18.79 0.05
N GLN A 34 -4.11 18.49 -1.25
CA GLN A 34 -4.50 19.47 -2.27
C GLN A 34 -5.93 19.98 -2.03
N THR A 35 -6.87 19.07 -1.77
CA THR A 35 -8.28 19.43 -1.54
C THR A 35 -8.44 20.32 -0.30
N GLN A 36 -7.77 19.99 0.81
CA GLN A 36 -7.83 20.77 2.05
C GLN A 36 -7.16 22.14 1.88
N ARG A 37 -6.02 22.20 1.18
CA ARG A 37 -5.35 23.46 0.84
C ARG A 37 -6.27 24.38 0.04
N ASP A 38 -6.88 23.87 -1.02
CA ASP A 38 -7.75 24.67 -1.90
C ASP A 38 -9.02 25.12 -1.16
N LEU A 39 -9.59 24.25 -0.31
CA LEU A 39 -10.74 24.57 0.52
C LEU A 39 -10.41 25.68 1.52
N LEU A 40 -9.27 25.61 2.21
CA LEU A 40 -8.83 26.64 3.15
C LEU A 40 -8.65 27.99 2.44
N ILE A 41 -7.94 28.01 1.29
CA ILE A 41 -7.73 29.23 0.51
C ILE A 41 -9.08 29.84 0.07
N HIS A 42 -9.96 29.02 -0.50
CA HIS A 42 -11.27 29.48 -0.98
C HIS A 42 -12.14 29.99 0.17
N HIS A 43 -12.19 29.26 1.29
CA HIS A 43 -12.96 29.65 2.47
C HIS A 43 -12.43 30.96 3.08
N THR A 44 -11.11 31.14 3.18
CA THR A 44 -10.53 32.40 3.67
C THR A 44 -10.82 33.57 2.72
N LEU A 45 -10.70 33.38 1.40
CA LEU A 45 -11.05 34.41 0.41
C LEU A 45 -12.51 34.82 0.51
N GLU A 46 -13.42 33.85 0.64
CA GLU A 46 -14.85 34.10 0.73
C GLU A 46 -15.22 34.74 2.09
N SER A 47 -14.63 34.28 3.19
CA SER A 47 -14.80 34.88 4.52
C SER A 47 -14.37 36.34 4.53
N ASN A 48 -13.18 36.64 3.98
CA ASN A 48 -12.68 38.01 3.87
C ASN A 48 -13.57 38.88 2.96
N ARG A 49 -14.11 38.32 1.87
CA ARG A 49 -15.06 39.03 0.98
C ARG A 49 -16.34 39.42 1.71
N VAL A 50 -16.96 38.46 2.40
CA VAL A 50 -18.20 38.67 3.16
C VAL A 50 -17.95 39.65 4.30
N TYR A 51 -16.80 39.54 4.98
CA TYR A 51 -16.43 40.45 6.06
C TYR A 51 -16.23 41.89 5.56
N ALA A 52 -15.48 42.09 4.47
CA ALA A 52 -15.32 43.41 3.85
C ALA A 52 -16.68 43.98 3.40
N ALA A 53 -17.57 43.16 2.82
CA ALA A 53 -18.91 43.59 2.42
C ALA A 53 -19.79 44.00 3.61
N LYS A 54 -19.69 43.28 4.75
CA LYS A 54 -20.40 43.63 5.98
C LYS A 54 -19.90 44.96 6.55
N LEU A 55 -18.57 45.16 6.58
CA LEU A 55 -17.97 46.40 7.04
C LEU A 55 -18.29 47.58 6.14
N ARG A 56 -18.40 47.36 4.81
CA ARG A 56 -18.90 48.38 3.88
C ARG A 56 -20.29 48.86 4.29
N LEU A 57 -21.23 47.96 4.53
CA LEU A 57 -22.59 48.32 4.97
C LEU A 57 -22.58 49.08 6.30
N SER A 58 -21.79 48.62 7.28
CA SER A 58 -21.67 49.30 8.57
C SER A 58 -21.04 50.69 8.45
N THR A 59 -20.04 50.84 7.56
CA THR A 59 -19.39 52.13 7.29
C THR A 59 -20.32 53.08 6.56
N GLU A 60 -21.06 52.61 5.55
CA GLU A 60 -22.08 53.39 4.85
C GLU A 60 -23.17 53.88 5.82
N GLN A 61 -23.68 53.00 6.69
CA GLN A 61 -24.67 53.37 7.70
C GLN A 61 -24.12 54.41 8.70
N LEU A 62 -22.86 54.28 9.10
CA LEU A 62 -22.21 55.25 9.97
C LEU A 62 -22.09 56.63 9.28
N LEU A 63 -21.61 56.66 8.04
CA LEU A 63 -21.47 57.89 7.26
C LEU A 63 -22.82 58.56 6.99
N ASP A 64 -23.86 57.77 6.71
CA ASP A 64 -25.21 58.29 6.54
C ASP A 64 -25.74 58.90 7.85
N THR A 65 -25.50 58.23 8.99
CA THR A 65 -25.88 58.75 10.31
C THR A 65 -25.17 60.08 10.62
N MET A 66 -23.87 60.19 10.31
CA MET A 66 -23.12 61.45 10.43
C MET A 66 -23.73 62.56 9.56
N ARG A 67 -24.06 62.26 8.31
CA ARG A 67 -24.67 63.21 7.38
C ARG A 67 -26.05 63.64 7.85
N GLN A 68 -26.88 62.73 8.35
CA GLN A 68 -28.20 63.05 8.91
C GLN A 68 -28.07 63.97 10.13
N GLN A 69 -27.10 63.72 11.02
CA GLN A 69 -26.81 64.59 12.17
C GLN A 69 -26.40 66.00 11.74
N LEU A 70 -25.50 66.11 10.77
CA LEU A 70 -25.07 67.40 10.23
C LEU A 70 -26.20 68.10 9.47
N THR A 71 -27.07 67.36 8.77
CA THR A 71 -28.28 67.89 8.11
C THR A 71 -29.24 68.51 9.13
N TYR A 72 -29.49 67.81 10.23
CA TYR A 72 -30.29 68.34 11.32
C TYR A 72 -29.65 69.60 11.94
N SER A 73 -28.35 69.56 12.26
CA SER A 73 -27.63 70.74 12.77
C SER A 73 -27.69 71.91 11.79
N ALA A 74 -27.48 71.68 10.49
CA ALA A 74 -27.54 72.73 9.48
C ALA A 74 -28.92 73.41 9.45
N SER A 75 -30.00 72.65 9.59
CA SER A 75 -31.36 73.19 9.63
C SER A 75 -31.62 74.06 10.87
N GLN A 76 -31.09 73.67 12.04
CA GLN A 76 -31.21 74.45 13.28
C GLN A 76 -30.38 75.75 13.24
N LEU A 77 -29.22 75.71 12.58
CA LEU A 77 -28.30 76.84 12.49
C LEU A 77 -28.75 77.88 11.46
N ALA A 78 -29.42 77.45 10.39
CA ALA A 78 -29.85 78.32 9.27
C ALA A 78 -30.70 79.53 9.69
N GLU A 79 -31.52 79.39 10.73
CA GLU A 79 -32.39 80.47 11.18
C GLU A 79 -31.65 81.55 11.98
N ARG A 80 -30.52 81.22 12.64
CA ARG A 80 -29.87 82.08 13.66
C ARG A 80 -28.35 81.93 13.68
N MET A 81 -27.72 82.16 12.52
CA MET A 81 -26.26 82.20 12.36
C MET A 81 -25.56 83.35 13.11
N ASP A 82 -26.34 84.28 13.68
CA ASP A 82 -25.90 85.46 14.41
C ASP A 82 -25.76 85.25 15.93
N GLN A 83 -26.14 84.09 16.46
CA GLN A 83 -26.13 83.78 17.91
C GLN A 83 -24.95 82.87 18.29
N PRO A 84 -23.79 83.40 18.73
CA PRO A 84 -22.56 82.61 18.91
C PRO A 84 -22.71 81.49 19.95
N GLU A 85 -23.46 81.73 21.02
CA GLU A 85 -23.73 80.74 22.08
C GLU A 85 -24.44 79.50 21.54
N ARG A 86 -25.37 79.66 20.58
CA ARG A 86 -26.05 78.52 19.94
C ARG A 86 -25.15 77.77 18.99
N LEU A 87 -24.33 78.49 18.21
CA LEU A 87 -23.35 77.86 17.33
C LEU A 87 -22.39 76.98 18.15
N ALA A 88 -21.87 77.51 19.25
CA ALA A 88 -21.00 76.79 20.18
C ALA A 88 -21.69 75.59 20.84
N GLY A 89 -22.95 75.77 21.29
CA GLY A 89 -23.75 74.68 21.86
C GLY A 89 -23.98 73.53 20.87
N GLU A 90 -24.26 73.85 19.61
CA GLU A 90 -24.44 72.83 18.56
C GLU A 90 -23.13 72.12 18.18
N THR A 91 -22.00 72.83 18.08
CA THR A 91 -20.70 72.16 17.85
C THR A 91 -20.31 71.26 19.01
N GLU A 92 -20.60 71.65 20.25
CA GLU A 92 -20.33 70.83 21.43
C GLU A 92 -21.23 69.59 21.48
N ARG A 93 -22.51 69.74 21.12
CA ARG A 93 -23.46 68.62 21.00
C ARG A 93 -22.96 67.59 19.99
N LEU A 94 -22.51 68.04 18.81
CA LEU A 94 -22.02 67.16 17.75
C LEU A 94 -20.86 66.25 18.19
N ILE A 95 -19.91 66.78 18.97
CA ILE A 95 -18.76 65.98 19.44
C ILE A 95 -19.09 65.13 20.68
N ARG A 96 -19.99 65.59 21.57
CA ARG A 96 -20.29 64.87 22.83
C ARG A 96 -21.39 63.84 22.73
N GLN A 97 -22.39 64.06 21.88
CA GLN A 97 -23.59 63.21 21.83
C GLN A 97 -23.31 61.82 21.30
N THR A 98 -22.53 61.72 20.22
CA THR A 98 -22.26 60.45 19.54
C THR A 98 -20.78 60.11 19.43
N ARG A 99 -19.89 61.08 19.69
CA ARG A 99 -18.43 60.94 19.52
C ARG A 99 -18.03 60.50 18.10
N HIS A 100 -18.85 60.79 17.09
CA HIS A 100 -18.53 60.52 15.69
C HIS A 100 -17.40 61.42 15.16
N PHE A 101 -17.26 62.62 15.72
CA PHE A 101 -16.28 63.61 15.31
C PHE A 101 -15.32 63.94 16.46
N ASN A 102 -14.03 64.09 16.15
CA ASN A 102 -13.03 64.54 17.10
C ASN A 102 -13.11 66.07 17.31
N SER A 103 -13.52 66.80 16.28
CA SER A 103 -13.83 68.23 16.38
C SER A 103 -14.94 68.63 15.41
N ALA A 104 -15.66 69.70 15.72
CA ALA A 104 -16.77 70.23 14.92
C ALA A 104 -16.62 71.74 14.72
N PHE A 105 -17.06 72.23 13.56
CA PHE A 105 -16.93 73.62 13.16
C PHE A 105 -18.22 74.12 12.50
N VAL A 106 -18.53 75.39 12.75
CA VAL A 106 -19.45 76.19 11.93
C VAL A 106 -18.64 77.27 11.25
N VAL A 107 -18.67 77.29 9.92
CA VAL A 107 -17.88 78.20 9.10
C VAL A 107 -18.81 78.99 8.20
N ARG A 108 -18.63 80.30 8.16
CA ARG A 108 -19.43 81.21 7.34
C ARG A 108 -19.01 81.13 5.87
N HIS A 109 -19.87 81.57 4.96
CA HIS A 109 -19.62 81.59 3.51
C HIS A 109 -18.32 82.29 3.06
N ASP A 110 -17.72 83.13 3.90
CA ASP A 110 -16.43 83.81 3.66
C ASP A 110 -15.21 83.06 4.22
N GLY A 111 -15.41 81.86 4.80
CA GLY A 111 -14.37 81.03 5.38
C GLY A 111 -14.03 81.33 6.85
N LYS A 112 -14.72 82.28 7.48
CA LYS A 112 -14.52 82.61 8.89
C LYS A 112 -15.17 81.58 9.81
N VAL A 113 -14.43 81.05 10.77
CA VAL A 113 -14.94 80.12 11.78
C VAL A 113 -15.81 80.90 12.79
N LEU A 114 -17.09 80.54 12.89
CA LEU A 114 -18.05 81.15 13.81
C LEU A 114 -18.19 80.36 15.13
N ALA A 115 -17.94 79.05 15.09
CA ALA A 115 -17.86 78.20 16.28
C ALA A 115 -16.94 77.00 16.00
N ALA A 116 -16.27 76.52 17.05
CA ALA A 116 -15.41 75.35 17.00
C ALA A 116 -15.44 74.62 18.35
N SER A 117 -15.59 73.30 18.31
CA SER A 117 -15.50 72.43 19.49
C SER A 117 -14.49 71.30 19.25
N PRO A 118 -13.60 70.98 20.20
CA PRO A 118 -13.43 71.64 21.51
C PRO A 118 -12.81 73.05 21.38
N GLU A 119 -13.17 73.95 22.29
CA GLU A 119 -12.69 75.34 22.29
C GLU A 119 -11.16 75.45 22.37
N SER A 120 -10.50 74.45 22.96
CA SER A 120 -9.03 74.35 23.06
C SER A 120 -8.31 74.40 21.72
N LEU A 121 -9.00 74.17 20.59
CA LEU A 121 -8.45 74.34 19.26
C LEU A 121 -8.10 75.80 18.96
N GLY A 122 -8.76 76.78 19.60
CA GLY A 122 -8.45 78.21 19.43
C GLY A 122 -8.65 78.69 17.99
N MET A 123 -9.63 78.13 17.27
CA MET A 123 -9.90 78.44 15.85
C MET A 123 -10.98 79.52 15.65
N LEU A 124 -11.64 79.95 16.72
CA LEU A 124 -12.74 80.91 16.67
C LEU A 124 -12.30 82.22 16.01
N GLY A 125 -13.04 82.67 15.01
CA GLY A 125 -12.78 83.92 14.29
C GLY A 125 -11.64 83.88 13.27
N GLN A 126 -10.89 82.78 13.17
CA GLN A 126 -9.84 82.59 12.17
C GLN A 126 -10.44 82.21 10.80
N MET A 127 -9.69 82.49 9.73
CA MET A 127 -10.03 81.99 8.39
C MET A 127 -9.50 80.56 8.23
N LEU A 128 -10.37 79.64 7.86
CA LEU A 128 -10.01 78.23 7.72
C LEU A 128 -9.55 77.92 6.29
N ASP A 129 -8.24 77.98 6.05
CA ASP A 129 -7.62 77.68 4.74
C ASP A 129 -6.99 76.28 4.71
N SER A 130 -7.82 75.26 4.91
CA SER A 130 -7.39 73.86 4.73
C SER A 130 -8.06 73.25 3.50
N ALA A 131 -7.45 72.23 2.91
CA ALA A 131 -7.94 71.66 1.65
C ALA A 131 -9.43 71.28 1.70
N GLY A 132 -9.85 70.56 2.74
CA GLY A 132 -11.27 70.20 2.91
C GLY A 132 -12.20 71.38 3.22
N ALA A 133 -11.70 72.45 3.86
CA ALA A 133 -12.49 73.65 4.11
C ALA A 133 -12.75 74.45 2.82
N ARG A 134 -11.72 74.60 1.97
CA ARG A 134 -11.86 75.19 0.63
C ARG A 134 -12.83 74.39 -0.23
N GLU A 135 -12.67 73.07 -0.22
CA GLU A 135 -13.55 72.18 -0.99
C GLU A 135 -15.03 72.29 -0.56
N ALA A 136 -15.29 72.41 0.74
CA ALA A 136 -16.65 72.58 1.27
C ALA A 136 -17.29 73.93 0.85
N LEU A 137 -16.52 75.03 0.90
CA LEU A 137 -16.96 76.37 0.47
C LEU A 137 -17.22 76.47 -1.03
N GLU A 138 -16.40 75.78 -1.83
CA GLU A 138 -16.51 75.74 -3.28
C GLU A 138 -17.67 74.86 -3.74
N LYS A 139 -17.78 73.63 -3.21
CA LYS A 139 -18.77 72.65 -3.69
C LYS A 139 -20.18 72.88 -3.13
N ARG A 140 -20.32 73.52 -1.97
CA ARG A 140 -21.60 73.92 -1.33
C ARG A 140 -22.66 72.82 -1.28
N ARG A 141 -22.23 71.57 -1.11
CA ARG A 141 -23.07 70.37 -1.06
C ARG A 141 -22.55 69.43 0.03
N PRO A 142 -23.36 68.47 0.51
CA PRO A 142 -22.88 67.46 1.44
C PRO A 142 -21.61 66.78 0.89
N LEU A 143 -20.56 66.72 1.69
CA LEU A 143 -19.24 66.30 1.23
C LEU A 143 -18.49 65.55 2.33
N ILE A 144 -17.87 64.44 1.94
CA ILE A 144 -16.78 63.78 2.65
C ILE A 144 -15.51 64.10 1.85
N SER A 145 -14.58 64.81 2.47
CA SER A 145 -13.32 65.18 1.82
C SER A 145 -12.36 64.00 1.71
N ASP A 146 -11.44 64.08 0.75
CA ASP A 146 -10.27 63.20 0.74
C ASP A 146 -9.37 63.51 1.96
N PRO A 147 -8.54 62.58 2.45
CA PRO A 147 -7.67 62.81 3.59
C PRO A 147 -6.71 63.98 3.35
N TYR A 148 -6.62 64.91 4.31
CA TYR A 148 -5.71 66.05 4.23
C TYR A 148 -5.17 66.46 5.61
N VAL A 149 -4.08 67.22 5.61
CA VAL A 149 -3.50 67.78 6.84
C VAL A 149 -4.25 69.05 7.22
N SER A 150 -4.87 69.03 8.40
CA SER A 150 -5.59 70.17 8.96
C SER A 150 -4.66 71.31 9.41
N ALA A 151 -5.23 72.48 9.71
CA ALA A 151 -4.48 73.65 10.23
C ALA A 151 -3.74 73.37 11.55
N LYS A 152 -4.11 72.30 12.27
CA LYS A 152 -3.44 71.84 13.51
C LYS A 152 -2.48 70.68 13.27
N ASN A 153 -2.09 70.42 12.02
CA ASN A 153 -1.16 69.38 11.62
C ASN A 153 -1.64 67.94 11.94
N ASN A 154 -2.95 67.73 12.05
CA ASN A 154 -3.54 66.39 12.14
C ASN A 154 -3.98 65.94 10.74
N LEU A 155 -3.74 64.68 10.39
CA LEU A 155 -4.33 64.05 9.20
C LEU A 155 -5.82 63.76 9.49
N VAL A 156 -6.70 64.35 8.70
CA VAL A 156 -8.15 64.31 8.92
C VAL A 156 -8.92 63.97 7.66
N VAL A 157 -10.10 63.37 7.87
CA VAL A 157 -11.22 63.44 6.93
C VAL A 157 -12.24 64.41 7.51
N PHE A 158 -12.75 65.31 6.68
CA PHE A 158 -13.79 66.25 7.05
C PHE A 158 -15.12 65.90 6.39
N VAL A 159 -16.18 65.81 7.21
CA VAL A 159 -17.56 65.60 6.75
C VAL A 159 -18.31 66.91 6.95
N SER A 160 -18.91 67.44 5.89
CA SER A 160 -19.54 68.76 5.89
C SER A 160 -20.93 68.75 5.28
N GLN A 161 -21.76 69.65 5.77
CA GLN A 161 -23.11 69.91 5.31
C GLN A 161 -23.29 71.43 5.10
N PRO A 162 -23.80 71.88 3.94
CA PRO A 162 -24.08 73.30 3.73
C PRO A 162 -25.22 73.78 4.63
N ILE A 163 -25.08 75.00 5.13
CA ILE A 163 -26.14 75.74 5.83
C ILE A 163 -26.79 76.67 4.80
N LEU A 164 -28.07 76.43 4.53
CA LEU A 164 -28.87 77.18 3.58
C LEU A 164 -29.98 77.89 4.35
N ALA A 165 -30.15 79.19 4.10
CA ALA A 165 -31.30 79.95 4.61
C ALA A 165 -32.61 79.46 3.97
N ALA A 166 -33.76 79.90 4.52
CA ALA A 166 -35.08 79.51 4.03
C ALA A 166 -35.34 79.92 2.56
N ASP A 167 -34.65 80.94 2.07
CA ASP A 167 -34.69 81.42 0.67
C ASP A 167 -33.69 80.68 -0.25
N GLY A 168 -32.93 79.72 0.28
CA GLY A 168 -31.89 78.97 -0.43
C GLY A 168 -30.51 79.65 -0.44
N THR A 169 -30.34 80.80 0.21
CA THR A 169 -29.06 81.51 0.27
C THR A 169 -28.02 80.71 1.08
N TYR A 170 -26.83 80.52 0.51
CA TYR A 170 -25.72 79.83 1.18
C TYR A 170 -25.10 80.71 2.27
N GLN A 171 -25.24 80.30 3.53
CA GLN A 171 -24.72 81.03 4.68
C GLN A 171 -23.35 80.52 5.15
N GLY A 172 -22.98 79.29 4.78
CA GLY A 172 -21.78 78.63 5.24
C GLY A 172 -21.96 77.11 5.32
N TYR A 173 -21.19 76.44 6.16
CA TYR A 173 -21.33 75.00 6.41
C TYR A 173 -21.14 74.66 7.88
N VAL A 174 -21.72 73.54 8.30
CA VAL A 174 -21.41 72.85 9.55
C VAL A 174 -20.75 71.53 9.20
N GLY A 175 -19.73 71.15 9.96
CA GLY A 175 -19.04 69.89 9.70
C GLY A 175 -18.18 69.44 10.86
N GLY A 176 -17.75 68.19 10.78
CA GLY A 176 -16.89 67.57 11.79
C GLY A 176 -15.69 66.88 11.15
N SER A 177 -14.56 66.91 11.86
CA SER A 177 -13.34 66.22 11.47
C SER A 177 -13.21 64.89 12.19
N ILE A 178 -12.74 63.88 11.46
CA ILE A 178 -12.32 62.58 11.97
C ILE A 178 -10.79 62.54 11.89
N TYR A 179 -10.12 62.39 13.04
CA TYR A 179 -8.66 62.38 13.13
C TYR A 179 -8.15 60.96 12.87
N LEU A 180 -7.51 60.74 11.72
CA LEU A 180 -7.19 59.39 11.25
C LEU A 180 -6.06 58.71 12.02
N GLN A 181 -5.13 59.50 12.56
CA GLN A 181 -3.97 59.03 13.33
C GLN A 181 -4.22 58.99 14.85
N GLN A 182 -5.47 59.24 15.27
CA GLN A 182 -5.90 59.17 16.68
C GLN A 182 -7.05 58.18 16.79
N GLU A 183 -7.40 57.83 18.03
CA GLU A 183 -8.60 57.04 18.27
C GLU A 183 -9.85 57.79 17.79
N ASN A 184 -10.62 57.13 16.95
CA ASN A 184 -11.77 57.70 16.28
C ASN A 184 -12.83 56.61 16.04
N ILE A 185 -14.00 57.01 15.56
CA ILE A 185 -15.12 56.09 15.34
C ILE A 185 -14.82 54.98 14.31
N LEU A 186 -13.99 55.25 13.30
CA LEU A 186 -13.55 54.23 12.35
C LEU A 186 -12.64 53.22 13.05
N HIS A 187 -11.81 53.64 14.01
CA HIS A 187 -11.03 52.71 14.84
C HIS A 187 -11.94 51.79 15.67
N THR A 188 -13.00 52.29 16.28
CA THR A 188 -13.96 51.45 17.03
C THR A 188 -14.72 50.50 16.10
N LEU A 189 -15.15 50.97 14.92
CA LEU A 189 -15.94 50.17 13.99
C LEU A 189 -15.11 49.10 13.25
N LEU A 190 -13.88 49.45 12.87
CA LEU A 190 -13.02 48.65 11.99
C LEU A 190 -11.89 47.94 12.76
N GLY A 191 -11.56 48.41 13.95
CA GLY A 191 -10.45 47.90 14.77
C GLY A 191 -10.84 46.85 15.80
N GLU A 192 -12.11 46.76 16.22
CA GLU A 192 -12.59 45.60 16.97
C GLU A 192 -12.76 44.40 16.03
N HIS A 193 -11.65 43.70 15.81
CA HIS A 193 -11.62 42.48 15.02
C HIS A 193 -11.63 41.25 15.93
N PHE A 194 -12.65 40.39 15.79
CA PHE A 194 -12.85 39.22 16.65
C PHE A 194 -11.99 38.00 16.24
N TYR A 195 -11.35 38.05 15.07
CA TYR A 195 -10.47 36.97 14.65
C TYR A 195 -9.08 37.13 15.27
N GLN A 196 -8.63 36.12 16.01
CA GLN A 196 -7.27 36.00 16.55
C GLN A 196 -6.36 35.17 15.62
N ASP A 197 -6.59 35.23 14.31
CA ASP A 197 -5.99 34.34 13.31
C ASP A 197 -4.95 35.04 12.40
N GLY A 198 -4.60 36.29 12.74
CA GLY A 198 -3.65 37.11 12.00
C GLY A 198 -4.25 37.83 10.79
N SER A 199 -5.57 37.81 10.61
CA SER A 199 -6.25 38.72 9.69
C SER A 199 -6.18 40.17 10.20
N TYR A 200 -6.13 41.10 9.25
CA TYR A 200 -6.25 42.52 9.57
C TYR A 200 -6.97 43.27 8.45
N LEU A 201 -7.44 44.46 8.79
CA LEU A 201 -8.19 45.34 7.91
C LEU A 201 -7.41 46.62 7.62
N TYR A 202 -7.64 47.19 6.44
CA TYR A 202 -7.28 48.56 6.13
C TYR A 202 -8.32 49.20 5.20
N VAL A 203 -8.35 50.53 5.18
CA VAL A 203 -9.22 51.32 4.31
C VAL A 203 -8.37 52.26 3.48
N VAL A 204 -8.69 52.39 2.20
CA VAL A 204 -8.01 53.27 1.24
C VAL A 204 -8.95 54.31 0.66
N ASP A 205 -8.44 55.50 0.34
CA ASP A 205 -9.15 56.50 -0.47
C ASP A 205 -8.95 56.24 -1.98
N ARG A 206 -9.64 57.05 -2.81
CA ARG A 206 -9.50 57.03 -4.28
C ARG A 206 -8.08 57.33 -4.79
N ASN A 207 -7.25 57.98 -3.97
CA ASN A 207 -5.89 58.39 -4.29
C ASN A 207 -4.84 57.39 -3.76
N ARG A 208 -5.28 56.26 -3.19
CA ARG A 208 -4.47 55.17 -2.62
C ARG A 208 -3.82 55.48 -1.27
N HIS A 209 -4.30 56.50 -0.55
CA HIS A 209 -3.91 56.78 0.83
C HIS A 209 -4.60 55.82 1.79
N LEU A 210 -3.85 55.30 2.75
CA LEU A 210 -4.41 54.55 3.87
C LEU A 210 -5.16 55.49 4.81
N ILE A 211 -6.49 55.35 4.85
CA ILE A 211 -7.37 56.08 5.78
C ILE A 211 -7.38 55.41 7.16
N TYR A 212 -7.35 54.09 7.16
CA TYR A 212 -7.33 53.26 8.36
C TYR A 212 -6.40 52.07 8.16
N HIS A 213 -5.63 51.74 9.19
CA HIS A 213 -4.77 50.55 9.22
C HIS A 213 -4.49 50.19 10.69
N GLN A 214 -4.38 48.90 11.01
CA GLN A 214 -4.10 48.42 12.38
C GLN A 214 -2.81 49.04 12.97
N ASN A 215 -1.75 49.11 12.17
CA ASN A 215 -0.57 49.93 12.48
C ASN A 215 -0.82 51.40 12.11
N LEU A 216 -1.03 52.25 13.11
CA LEU A 216 -1.30 53.69 12.97
C LEU A 216 -0.20 54.46 12.24
N GLN A 217 1.06 54.00 12.27
CA GLN A 217 2.17 54.67 11.58
C GLN A 217 2.01 54.66 10.06
N ARG A 218 1.23 53.72 9.53
CA ARG A 218 0.97 53.59 8.10
C ARG A 218 -0.18 54.47 7.60
N VAL A 219 -0.99 55.01 8.51
CA VAL A 219 -2.14 55.84 8.15
C VAL A 219 -1.64 57.13 7.51
N GLY A 220 -2.07 57.39 6.28
CA GLY A 220 -1.59 58.46 5.40
C GLY A 220 -0.58 58.03 4.34
N GLU A 221 -0.01 56.83 4.41
CA GLU A 221 0.88 56.30 3.36
C GLU A 221 0.10 56.07 2.05
N THR A 222 0.72 56.39 0.91
CA THR A 222 0.19 56.04 -0.42
C THR A 222 0.70 54.66 -0.83
N VAL A 223 -0.21 53.71 -1.05
CA VAL A 223 0.15 52.33 -1.44
C VAL A 223 -0.03 52.16 -2.95
N ALA A 224 1.08 52.10 -3.69
CA ALA A 224 1.09 51.86 -5.12
C ALA A 224 1.27 50.37 -5.47
N GLY A 225 0.82 49.96 -6.66
CA GLY A 225 1.09 48.63 -7.22
C GLY A 225 0.30 47.47 -6.60
N ASN A 226 -0.69 47.75 -5.76
CA ASN A 226 -1.54 46.73 -5.16
C ASN A 226 -2.80 46.49 -6.02
N PRO A 227 -2.98 45.28 -6.60
CA PRO A 227 -4.09 45.01 -7.53
C PRO A 227 -5.47 45.07 -6.86
N VAL A 228 -5.56 44.75 -5.57
CA VAL A 228 -6.84 44.83 -4.82
C VAL A 228 -7.24 46.29 -4.61
N ILE A 229 -6.29 47.17 -4.28
CA ILE A 229 -6.53 48.61 -4.13
C ILE A 229 -7.04 49.19 -5.46
N GLU A 230 -6.41 48.85 -6.58
CA GLU A 230 -6.83 49.35 -7.90
C GLU A 230 -8.25 48.90 -8.29
N ARG A 231 -8.64 47.66 -7.94
CA ARG A 231 -9.99 47.14 -8.22
C ARG A 231 -11.05 47.76 -7.31
N VAL A 232 -10.78 47.88 -6.02
CA VAL A 232 -11.75 48.45 -5.08
C VAL A 232 -11.99 49.94 -5.35
N ILE A 233 -10.95 50.70 -5.75
CA ILE A 233 -11.10 52.11 -6.13
C ILE A 233 -11.95 52.27 -7.40
N ARG A 234 -11.95 51.29 -8.32
CA ARG A 234 -12.84 51.26 -9.49
C ARG A 234 -14.29 50.91 -9.15
N GLY A 235 -14.60 50.65 -7.89
CA GLY A 235 -15.94 50.26 -7.46
C GLY A 235 -16.23 48.77 -7.62
N GLU A 236 -15.21 47.92 -7.75
CA GLU A 236 -15.38 46.47 -7.75
C GLU A 236 -15.37 45.91 -6.32
N ALA A 237 -16.20 44.90 -6.07
CA ALA A 237 -16.14 44.07 -4.87
C ALA A 237 -15.72 42.65 -5.25
N GLY A 238 -14.98 41.97 -4.38
CA GLY A 238 -14.52 40.62 -4.66
C GLY A 238 -13.49 40.10 -3.67
N SER A 239 -12.82 39.02 -4.06
CA SER A 239 -11.69 38.46 -3.34
C SER A 239 -10.60 38.05 -4.32
N GLN A 240 -9.36 38.10 -3.86
CA GLN A 240 -8.19 37.79 -4.66
C GLN A 240 -6.99 37.48 -3.78
N ALA A 241 -6.17 36.50 -4.20
CA ALA A 241 -4.84 36.30 -3.66
C ALA A 241 -3.85 37.31 -4.29
N LEU A 242 -3.03 37.97 -3.48
CA LEU A 242 -2.04 38.94 -3.94
C LEU A 242 -0.80 38.94 -3.03
N SER A 243 0.24 39.65 -3.44
CA SER A 243 1.32 40.05 -2.54
C SER A 243 1.07 41.48 -2.05
N ASN A 244 1.21 41.73 -0.76
CA ASN A 244 1.05 43.07 -0.19
C ASN A 244 2.29 43.95 -0.42
N SER A 245 2.25 45.20 0.06
CA SER A 245 3.38 46.15 -0.07
C SER A 245 4.67 45.73 0.65
N GLN A 246 4.63 44.66 1.46
CA GLN A 246 5.77 44.09 2.17
C GLN A 246 6.26 42.77 1.53
N GLY A 247 5.67 42.35 0.40
CA GLY A 247 6.04 41.10 -0.28
C GLY A 247 5.39 39.84 0.30
N ILE A 248 4.49 39.97 1.27
CA ILE A 248 3.82 38.84 1.92
C ILE A 248 2.62 38.42 1.08
N GLU A 249 2.48 37.12 0.81
CA GLU A 249 1.29 36.57 0.15
C GLU A 249 0.08 36.65 1.06
N MET A 250 -0.99 37.25 0.55
CA MET A 250 -2.23 37.54 1.25
C MET A 250 -3.42 36.99 0.47
N LEU A 251 -4.41 36.52 1.21
CA LEU A 251 -5.75 36.21 0.73
C LEU A 251 -6.66 37.37 1.12
N ALA A 252 -7.06 38.21 0.17
CA ALA A 252 -7.82 39.42 0.44
C ALA A 252 -9.25 39.34 -0.06
N GLY A 253 -10.17 39.97 0.68
CA GLY A 253 -11.51 40.33 0.27
C GLY A 253 -11.68 41.84 0.35
N PHE A 254 -12.39 42.42 -0.60
CA PHE A 254 -12.51 43.87 -0.73
C PHE A 254 -13.91 44.30 -1.15
N ALA A 255 -14.32 45.47 -0.66
CA ALA A 255 -15.62 46.06 -0.93
C ALA A 255 -15.52 47.60 -0.98
N PRO A 256 -16.12 48.25 -2.00
CA PRO A 256 -16.05 49.70 -2.18
C PRO A 256 -17.18 50.42 -1.44
N VAL A 257 -16.86 51.49 -0.71
CA VAL A 257 -17.83 52.45 -0.15
C VAL A 257 -17.97 53.59 -1.14
N THR A 258 -18.94 53.50 -2.04
CA THR A 258 -19.06 54.38 -3.21
C THR A 258 -19.27 55.84 -2.84
N ASP A 259 -20.07 56.11 -1.81
CA ASP A 259 -20.45 57.48 -1.41
C ASP A 259 -19.25 58.30 -0.91
N ALA A 260 -18.29 57.63 -0.26
CA ALA A 260 -17.07 58.26 0.24
C ALA A 260 -15.88 58.12 -0.73
N GLY A 261 -15.98 57.26 -1.74
CA GLY A 261 -14.85 56.89 -2.59
C GLY A 261 -13.78 56.11 -1.83
N TRP A 262 -14.17 55.30 -0.86
CA TRP A 262 -13.25 54.48 -0.06
C TRP A 262 -13.30 53.01 -0.49
N GLY A 263 -12.21 52.29 -0.27
CA GLY A 263 -12.14 50.84 -0.40
C GLY A 263 -11.81 50.19 0.93
N ILE A 264 -12.62 49.22 1.35
CA ILE A 264 -12.36 48.41 2.54
C ILE A 264 -11.71 47.10 2.10
N VAL A 265 -10.59 46.74 2.71
CA VAL A 265 -9.88 45.50 2.42
C VAL A 265 -9.64 44.72 3.70
N ALA A 266 -10.11 43.48 3.73
CA ALA A 266 -9.82 42.48 4.75
C ALA A 266 -8.86 41.44 4.17
N GLN A 267 -7.77 41.13 4.88
CA GLN A 267 -6.81 40.15 4.37
C GLN A 267 -6.14 39.35 5.48
N ARG A 268 -5.69 38.14 5.12
CA ARG A 268 -4.93 37.23 5.97
C ARG A 268 -3.73 36.67 5.20
N ALA A 269 -2.61 36.45 5.87
CA ALA A 269 -1.42 35.88 5.24
C ALA A 269 -1.67 34.42 4.83
N THR A 270 -1.30 34.07 3.59
CA THR A 270 -1.46 32.70 3.06
C THR A 270 -0.75 31.68 3.93
N GLU A 271 0.45 32.01 4.43
CA GLU A 271 1.21 31.13 5.33
C GLU A 271 0.43 30.82 6.62
N LEU A 272 -0.16 31.83 7.26
CA LEU A 272 -0.96 31.63 8.47
C LEU A 272 -2.23 30.83 8.20
N THR A 273 -2.83 30.93 7.01
CA THR A 273 -3.94 30.08 6.59
C THR A 273 -3.49 28.63 6.39
N LEU A 274 -2.30 28.41 5.82
CA LEU A 274 -1.77 27.08 5.55
C LEU A 274 -1.15 26.41 6.79
N GLN A 275 -0.77 27.14 7.83
CA GLN A 275 -0.33 26.54 9.09
C GLN A 275 -1.43 25.67 9.74
N GLU A 276 -2.71 26.01 9.54
CA GLU A 276 -3.83 25.18 9.99
C GLU A 276 -3.88 23.82 9.26
N LEU A 277 -3.37 23.75 8.02
CA LEU A 277 -3.32 22.54 7.20
C LEU A 277 -2.40 21.48 7.83
N ASP A 278 -1.27 21.87 8.40
CA ASP A 278 -0.31 20.91 8.99
C ASP A 278 -0.96 20.11 10.12
N GLY A 279 -1.75 20.78 10.97
CA GLY A 279 -2.51 20.13 12.03
C GLY A 279 -3.56 19.16 11.51
N LEU A 280 -4.31 19.56 10.47
CA LEU A 280 -5.31 18.71 9.81
C LEU A 280 -4.66 17.47 9.17
N MET A 281 -3.55 17.66 8.45
CA MET A 281 -2.82 16.59 7.77
C MET A 281 -2.18 15.62 8.75
N LEU A 282 -1.63 16.12 9.86
CA LEU A 282 -1.10 15.26 10.93
C LEU A 282 -2.21 14.41 11.56
N ASN A 283 -3.41 14.98 11.75
CA ASN A 283 -4.55 14.22 12.24
C ASN A 283 -5.01 13.15 11.23
N ILE A 284 -5.12 13.48 9.94
CA ILE A 284 -5.43 12.51 8.89
C ILE A 284 -4.38 11.39 8.87
N LEU A 285 -3.11 11.72 9.02
CA LEU A 285 -2.02 10.74 9.12
C LEU A 285 -2.18 9.83 10.34
N ARG A 286 -2.47 10.40 11.52
CA ARG A 286 -2.69 9.63 12.77
C ARG A 286 -3.89 8.69 12.68
N LEU A 287 -4.96 9.07 11.98
CA LEU A 287 -6.13 8.19 11.78
C LEU A 287 -5.88 7.12 10.70
N SER A 288 -5.20 7.46 9.61
CA SER A 288 -5.00 6.57 8.47
C SER A 288 -3.85 5.58 8.65
N LEU A 289 -2.79 5.94 9.38
CA LEU A 289 -1.62 5.08 9.58
C LEU A 289 -1.94 3.77 10.34
N PRO A 290 -2.72 3.77 11.45
CA PRO A 290 -3.13 2.51 12.09
C PRO A 290 -3.96 1.62 11.17
N MET A 291 -4.86 2.20 10.38
CA MET A 291 -5.66 1.47 9.40
C MET A 291 -4.80 0.87 8.29
N LEU A 292 -3.79 1.60 7.82
CA LEU A 292 -2.79 1.09 6.88
C LEU A 292 -2.04 -0.10 7.49
N LEU A 293 -1.52 0.02 8.71
CA LEU A 293 -0.78 -1.05 9.39
C LEU A 293 -1.66 -2.30 9.62
N LEU A 294 -2.92 -2.12 10.02
CA LEU A 294 -3.89 -3.20 10.14
C LEU A 294 -4.14 -3.89 8.79
N SER A 295 -4.30 -3.12 7.71
CA SER A 295 -4.48 -3.66 6.37
C SER A 295 -3.25 -4.45 5.89
N LEU A 296 -2.04 -3.96 6.17
CA LEU A 296 -0.79 -4.65 5.84
C LEU A 296 -0.63 -5.94 6.65
N GLY A 297 -1.00 -5.92 7.93
CA GLY A 297 -1.05 -7.11 8.78
C GLY A 297 -2.03 -8.17 8.26
N GLY A 298 -3.22 -7.73 7.84
CA GLY A 298 -4.24 -8.59 7.21
C GLY A 298 -3.77 -9.19 5.88
N ILE A 299 -3.18 -8.38 5.00
CA ILE A 299 -2.57 -8.81 3.73
C ILE A 299 -1.47 -9.84 3.99
N TRP A 300 -0.62 -9.60 5.00
CA TRP A 300 0.45 -10.52 5.35
C TRP A 300 -0.07 -11.86 5.84
N TRP A 301 -1.09 -11.83 6.70
CA TRP A 301 -1.76 -13.02 7.19
C TRP A 301 -2.44 -13.81 6.05
N LEU A 302 -3.16 -13.12 5.17
CA LEU A 302 -3.84 -13.73 4.02
C LEU A 302 -2.84 -14.33 3.02
N SER A 303 -1.74 -13.65 2.74
CA SER A 303 -0.67 -14.16 1.86
C SER A 303 -0.06 -15.45 2.41
N GLN A 304 0.10 -15.57 3.74
CA GLN A 304 0.49 -16.83 4.37
C GLN A 304 -0.56 -17.91 4.22
N LEU A 305 -1.83 -17.58 4.44
CA LEU A 305 -2.93 -18.54 4.37
C LEU A 305 -3.09 -19.12 2.95
N ILE A 306 -2.91 -18.29 1.90
CA ILE A 306 -2.96 -18.71 0.49
C ILE A 306 -1.72 -19.53 0.10
N SER A 307 -0.51 -19.09 0.48
CA SER A 307 0.73 -19.70 -0.03
C SER A 307 1.13 -21.00 0.69
N ARG A 308 0.72 -21.19 1.95
CA ARG A 308 1.14 -22.34 2.79
C ARG A 308 0.81 -23.70 2.17
N PRO A 309 -0.44 -23.99 1.70
CA PRO A 309 -0.76 -25.30 1.13
C PRO A 309 0.07 -25.64 -0.11
N LEU A 310 0.29 -24.67 -1.02
CA LEU A 310 1.10 -24.87 -2.22
C LEU A 310 2.56 -25.15 -1.89
N TRP A 311 3.14 -24.41 -0.93
CA TRP A 311 4.51 -24.65 -0.50
C TRP A 311 4.67 -26.02 0.15
N GLN A 312 3.72 -26.44 0.99
CA GLN A 312 3.73 -27.78 1.59
C GLN A 312 3.65 -28.87 0.52
N LEU A 313 2.73 -28.74 -0.44
CA LEU A 313 2.61 -29.69 -1.56
C LEU A 313 3.89 -29.72 -2.41
N ALA A 314 4.48 -28.57 -2.73
CA ALA A 314 5.70 -28.50 -3.52
C ALA A 314 6.92 -29.08 -2.77
N LYS A 315 7.02 -28.87 -1.45
CA LYS A 315 8.10 -29.44 -0.64
C LYS A 315 7.95 -30.96 -0.52
N SER A 316 6.74 -31.46 -0.25
CA SER A 316 6.47 -32.90 -0.26
C SER A 316 6.69 -33.50 -1.66
N ALA A 317 6.50 -32.70 -2.72
CA ALA A 317 6.83 -33.10 -4.09
C ALA A 317 8.34 -33.28 -4.35
N GLN A 318 9.22 -32.68 -3.55
CA GLN A 318 10.67 -32.74 -3.74
C GLN A 318 11.35 -33.84 -2.93
N GLN A 319 10.67 -34.40 -1.92
CA GLN A 319 11.27 -35.33 -0.93
C GLN A 319 10.81 -36.79 -1.14
N TRP A 320 10.54 -37.21 -2.38
CA TRP A 320 9.90 -38.48 -2.74
C TRP A 320 10.67 -39.78 -2.44
N ASP A 321 11.93 -39.72 -2.05
CA ASP A 321 12.79 -40.89 -1.86
C ASP A 321 12.54 -41.68 -0.55
N THR A 322 11.60 -41.24 0.30
CA THR A 322 11.27 -41.90 1.57
C THR A 322 9.86 -42.50 1.57
N ASP A 323 9.75 -43.75 2.03
CA ASP A 323 8.49 -44.54 2.18
C ASP A 323 7.38 -43.84 2.99
N GLU A 324 7.69 -42.75 3.72
CA GLU A 324 6.73 -41.97 4.52
C GLU A 324 5.96 -40.87 3.73
N SER A 325 6.34 -40.64 2.47
CA SER A 325 5.87 -39.50 1.68
C SER A 325 4.34 -39.43 1.41
N PRO A 326 3.60 -40.54 1.16
CA PRO A 326 2.19 -40.46 0.78
C PRO A 326 1.24 -40.03 1.91
N GLU A 327 1.52 -40.45 3.15
CA GLU A 327 0.71 -40.12 4.33
C GLU A 327 0.85 -38.64 4.69
N GLN A 328 2.05 -38.08 4.57
CA GLN A 328 2.30 -36.66 4.85
C GLN A 328 1.52 -35.73 3.90
N VAL A 329 1.40 -36.08 2.62
CA VAL A 329 0.64 -35.29 1.63
C VAL A 329 -0.87 -35.32 1.92
N ARG A 330 -1.40 -36.43 2.47
CA ARG A 330 -2.83 -36.55 2.81
C ARG A 330 -3.26 -35.59 3.91
N HIS A 331 -2.38 -35.27 4.87
CA HIS A 331 -2.68 -34.37 5.98
C HIS A 331 -2.60 -32.87 5.64
N ILE A 332 -2.11 -32.50 4.45
CA ILE A 332 -2.07 -31.11 4.01
C ILE A 332 -3.50 -30.58 3.82
N LYS A 333 -3.84 -29.48 4.52
CA LYS A 333 -5.13 -28.80 4.43
C LYS A 333 -5.16 -27.87 3.21
N ALA A 334 -5.72 -28.36 2.11
CA ALA A 334 -5.97 -27.58 0.90
C ALA A 334 -7.35 -26.92 0.96
N TRP A 335 -7.41 -25.69 1.49
CA TRP A 335 -8.68 -25.01 1.79
C TRP A 335 -9.34 -24.34 0.57
N TYR A 336 -8.60 -24.16 -0.52
CA TYR A 336 -9.09 -23.55 -1.77
C TYR A 336 -8.92 -24.51 -2.95
N PHE A 337 -9.68 -24.23 -4.00
CA PHE A 337 -9.89 -25.12 -5.14
C PHE A 337 -8.59 -25.55 -5.82
N GLU A 338 -7.71 -24.62 -6.18
CA GLU A 338 -6.46 -24.91 -6.89
C GLU A 338 -5.50 -25.76 -6.05
N ALA A 339 -5.42 -25.51 -4.74
CA ALA A 339 -4.61 -26.32 -3.83
C ALA A 339 -5.16 -27.75 -3.70
N ASP A 340 -6.49 -27.92 -3.68
CA ASP A 340 -7.11 -29.25 -3.57
C ASP A 340 -6.93 -30.04 -4.87
N GLN A 341 -7.09 -29.40 -6.02
CA GLN A 341 -6.78 -30.02 -7.31
C GLN A 341 -5.33 -30.46 -7.40
N LEU A 342 -4.39 -29.60 -7.00
CA LEU A 342 -2.97 -29.94 -7.01
C LEU A 342 -2.66 -31.11 -6.07
N LYS A 343 -3.25 -31.11 -4.86
CA LYS A 343 -3.12 -32.22 -3.90
C LYS A 343 -3.58 -33.54 -4.52
N ARG A 344 -4.75 -33.57 -5.17
CA ARG A 344 -5.28 -34.78 -5.82
C ARG A 344 -4.36 -35.24 -6.95
N ALA A 345 -3.91 -34.32 -7.81
CA ALA A 345 -3.01 -34.64 -8.92
C ALA A 345 -1.68 -35.24 -8.43
N VAL A 346 -1.08 -34.68 -7.37
CA VAL A 346 0.15 -35.20 -6.77
C VAL A 346 -0.07 -36.61 -6.19
N LEU A 347 -1.17 -36.83 -5.45
CA LEU A 347 -1.49 -38.15 -4.89
C LEU A 347 -1.72 -39.21 -5.97
N SER A 348 -2.46 -38.89 -7.04
CA SER A 348 -2.68 -39.80 -8.17
C SER A 348 -1.39 -40.12 -8.92
N GLY A 349 -0.52 -39.12 -9.13
CA GLY A 349 0.79 -39.31 -9.74
C GLY A 349 1.69 -40.23 -8.92
N LEU A 350 1.73 -40.04 -7.59
CA LEU A 350 2.50 -40.87 -6.68
C LEU A 350 2.02 -42.33 -6.68
N ALA A 351 0.71 -42.56 -6.67
CA ALA A 351 0.14 -43.91 -6.74
C ALA A 351 0.57 -44.64 -8.03
N LEU A 352 0.52 -43.95 -9.17
CA LEU A 352 0.93 -44.52 -10.46
C LEU A 352 2.44 -44.83 -10.51
N LEU A 353 3.28 -43.96 -9.95
CA LEU A 353 4.72 -44.16 -9.89
C LEU A 353 5.09 -45.39 -9.04
N HIS A 354 4.51 -45.51 -7.84
CA HIS A 354 4.74 -46.68 -6.99
C HIS A 354 4.33 -47.98 -7.69
N GLN A 355 3.20 -47.99 -8.40
CA GLN A 355 2.76 -49.15 -9.16
C GLN A 355 3.76 -49.54 -10.26
N ARG A 356 4.33 -48.56 -10.99
CA ARG A 356 5.34 -48.82 -12.04
C ARG A 356 6.66 -49.31 -11.46
N LEU A 357 7.12 -48.72 -10.36
CA LEU A 357 8.34 -49.15 -9.67
C LEU A 357 8.21 -50.57 -9.14
N GLY A 358 7.05 -50.93 -8.57
CA GLY A 358 6.78 -52.30 -8.13
C GLY A 358 6.86 -53.31 -9.28
N LYS A 359 6.32 -52.97 -10.45
CA LYS A 359 6.37 -53.84 -11.64
C LYS A 359 7.80 -54.02 -12.17
N LEU A 360 8.57 -52.94 -12.27
CA LEU A 360 9.98 -52.98 -12.71
C LEU A 360 10.88 -53.76 -11.75
N SER A 361 10.64 -53.64 -10.44
CA SER A 361 11.35 -54.41 -9.42
C SER A 361 11.14 -55.92 -9.62
N GLN A 362 9.90 -56.33 -9.89
CA GLN A 362 9.57 -57.74 -10.13
C GLN A 362 10.23 -58.29 -11.41
N GLU A 363 10.23 -57.52 -12.50
CA GLU A 363 10.90 -57.87 -13.77
C GLU A 363 12.44 -57.96 -13.62
N SER A 364 13.03 -57.29 -12.63
CA SER A 364 14.48 -57.36 -12.36
C SER A 364 14.92 -58.61 -11.57
N LEU A 365 14.01 -59.42 -11.02
CA LEU A 365 14.34 -60.56 -10.14
C LEU A 365 14.21 -61.94 -10.82
N THR A 366 13.72 -62.01 -12.06
CA THR A 366 13.57 -63.25 -12.83
C THR A 366 14.53 -63.32 -14.02
N ASP A 367 14.82 -64.53 -14.50
CA ASP A 367 15.56 -64.78 -15.74
C ASP A 367 14.58 -64.74 -16.93
N PRO A 368 14.83 -63.91 -17.95
CA PRO A 368 13.87 -63.69 -19.03
C PRO A 368 13.69 -64.90 -19.96
N LEU A 369 14.66 -65.83 -20.02
CA LEU A 369 14.58 -67.00 -20.88
C LEU A 369 13.78 -68.13 -20.24
N THR A 370 14.00 -68.37 -18.95
CA THR A 370 13.46 -69.54 -18.23
C THR A 370 12.30 -69.21 -17.29
N GLY A 371 12.08 -67.94 -16.96
CA GLY A 371 11.08 -67.50 -15.99
C GLY A 371 11.40 -67.81 -14.53
N LEU A 372 12.53 -68.49 -14.26
CA LEU A 372 13.00 -68.79 -12.91
C LEU A 372 13.57 -67.54 -12.23
N SER A 373 13.87 -67.61 -10.93
CA SER A 373 14.58 -66.53 -10.24
C SER A 373 15.96 -66.32 -10.85
N ASN A 374 16.41 -65.07 -11.00
CA ASN A 374 17.79 -64.80 -11.39
C ASN A 374 18.68 -64.73 -10.15
N ARG A 375 19.99 -64.57 -10.35
CA ARG A 375 20.96 -64.45 -9.24
C ARG A 375 20.58 -63.39 -8.19
N ARG A 376 19.97 -62.26 -8.58
CA ARG A 376 19.53 -61.21 -7.64
C ARG A 376 18.31 -61.66 -6.84
N GLY A 377 17.31 -62.25 -7.49
CA GLY A 377 16.14 -62.83 -6.82
C GLY A 377 16.52 -63.91 -5.82
N MET A 378 17.46 -64.78 -6.18
CA MET A 378 17.99 -65.81 -5.28
C MET A 378 18.69 -65.22 -4.06
N GLN A 379 19.56 -64.23 -4.24
CA GLN A 379 20.26 -63.58 -3.12
C GLN A 379 19.30 -62.87 -2.17
N ALA A 380 18.26 -62.23 -2.70
CA ALA A 380 17.22 -61.59 -1.88
C ALA A 380 16.49 -62.61 -0.99
N GLN A 381 16.10 -63.76 -1.56
CA GLN A 381 15.42 -64.83 -0.82
C GLN A 381 16.33 -65.50 0.21
N LEU A 382 17.59 -65.78 -0.14
CA LEU A 382 18.58 -66.34 0.78
C LEU A 382 18.84 -65.40 1.96
N GLY A 383 18.91 -64.08 1.73
CA GLY A 383 19.03 -63.08 2.80
C GLY A 383 17.81 -63.05 3.73
N GLN A 384 16.61 -63.36 3.23
CA GLN A 384 15.43 -63.53 4.06
C GLN A 384 15.51 -64.80 4.91
N TRP A 385 15.81 -65.95 4.30
CA TRP A 385 15.92 -67.23 5.02
C TRP A 385 17.04 -67.23 6.06
N GLN A 386 18.18 -66.59 5.77
CA GLN A 386 19.27 -66.44 6.73
C GLN A 386 18.85 -65.64 7.97
N ARG A 387 18.08 -64.54 7.79
CA ARG A 387 17.55 -63.74 8.92
C ARG A 387 16.52 -64.51 9.75
N GLN A 388 15.79 -65.44 9.12
CA GLN A 388 14.80 -66.30 9.75
C GLN A 388 15.39 -67.60 10.31
N SER A 389 16.71 -67.83 10.15
CA SER A 389 17.38 -69.09 10.48
C SER A 389 16.69 -70.33 9.87
N GLN A 390 16.10 -70.19 8.67
CA GLN A 390 15.35 -71.25 8.00
C GLN A 390 16.32 -72.24 7.32
N PRO A 391 16.38 -73.53 7.73
CA PRO A 391 17.23 -74.53 7.08
C PRO A 391 16.78 -74.79 5.64
N PHE A 392 17.73 -75.05 4.74
CA PHE A 392 17.44 -75.39 3.34
C PHE A 392 18.52 -76.29 2.73
N ALA A 393 18.11 -77.11 1.77
CA ALA A 393 19.04 -77.85 0.91
C ALA A 393 19.31 -77.07 -0.39
N VAL A 394 20.52 -77.22 -0.93
CA VAL A 394 20.96 -76.67 -2.21
C VAL A 394 21.24 -77.80 -3.17
N ILE A 395 20.67 -77.71 -4.36
CA ILE A 395 21.01 -78.57 -5.50
C ILE A 395 21.59 -77.67 -6.59
N ALA A 396 22.89 -77.77 -6.82
CA ALA A 396 23.57 -77.15 -7.97
C ALA A 396 23.47 -78.11 -9.17
N LEU A 397 23.01 -77.59 -10.30
CA LEU A 397 22.67 -78.35 -11.50
C LEU A 397 23.37 -77.74 -12.69
N ASP A 398 23.86 -78.61 -13.57
CA ASP A 398 24.45 -78.19 -14.83
C ASP A 398 24.26 -79.29 -15.89
N ILE A 399 24.04 -78.83 -17.12
CA ILE A 399 23.76 -79.66 -18.27
C ILE A 399 25.07 -80.27 -18.80
N ASP A 400 25.12 -81.60 -18.85
CA ASP A 400 26.30 -82.30 -19.34
C ASP A 400 26.51 -82.01 -20.84
N HIS A 401 27.74 -81.62 -21.19
CA HIS A 401 28.14 -81.34 -22.56
C HIS A 401 27.32 -80.24 -23.27
N PHE A 402 26.72 -79.30 -22.53
CA PHE A 402 25.88 -78.23 -23.11
C PHE A 402 26.59 -77.41 -24.21
N LYS A 403 27.88 -77.13 -24.05
CA LYS A 403 28.67 -76.50 -25.10
C LYS A 403 28.65 -77.29 -26.42
N GLN A 404 28.74 -78.62 -26.38
CA GLN A 404 28.64 -79.46 -27.57
C GLN A 404 27.22 -79.44 -28.17
N VAL A 405 26.19 -79.34 -27.34
CA VAL A 405 24.81 -79.17 -27.80
C VAL A 405 24.67 -77.85 -28.58
N ASN A 406 25.22 -76.75 -28.06
CA ASN A 406 25.27 -75.46 -28.75
C ASN A 406 26.10 -75.51 -30.03
N ASP A 407 27.28 -76.12 -29.98
CA ASP A 407 28.20 -76.19 -31.12
C ASP A 407 27.61 -77.03 -32.27
N ASN A 408 26.83 -78.07 -31.96
CA ASN A 408 26.23 -78.98 -32.95
C ASN A 408 24.86 -78.51 -33.48
N HIS A 409 24.05 -77.84 -32.66
CA HIS A 409 22.65 -77.53 -32.97
C HIS A 409 22.30 -76.04 -32.94
N GLY A 410 23.25 -75.17 -32.60
CA GLY A 410 23.07 -73.72 -32.51
C GLY A 410 22.51 -73.25 -31.16
N HIS A 411 22.66 -71.96 -30.88
CA HIS A 411 22.27 -71.36 -29.59
C HIS A 411 20.75 -71.38 -29.33
N GLU A 412 19.91 -71.17 -30.36
CA GLU A 412 18.45 -71.26 -30.21
C GLU A 412 18.01 -72.66 -29.73
N PHE A 413 18.75 -73.69 -30.13
CA PHE A 413 18.53 -75.05 -29.67
C PHE A 413 18.93 -75.21 -28.19
N GLY A 414 20.09 -74.68 -27.80
CA GLY A 414 20.51 -74.63 -26.41
C GLY A 414 19.52 -73.91 -25.52
N ASP A 415 18.94 -72.81 -25.99
CA ASP A 415 17.91 -72.06 -25.27
C ASP A 415 16.66 -72.91 -25.00
N ARG A 416 16.22 -73.73 -25.97
CA ARG A 416 15.14 -74.69 -25.75
C ARG A 416 15.50 -75.77 -24.72
N VAL A 417 16.74 -76.23 -24.70
CA VAL A 417 17.23 -77.19 -23.69
C VAL A 417 17.20 -76.56 -22.29
N LEU A 418 17.61 -75.29 -22.17
CA LEU A 418 17.57 -74.54 -20.91
C LEU A 418 16.14 -74.32 -20.41
N GLN A 419 15.21 -73.97 -21.31
CA GLN A 419 13.78 -73.85 -21.00
C GLN A 419 13.19 -75.21 -20.60
N HIS A 420 13.58 -76.28 -21.28
CA HIS A 420 13.13 -77.63 -20.94
C HIS A 420 13.61 -78.04 -19.54
N LEU A 421 14.88 -77.80 -19.22
CA LEU A 421 15.40 -78.05 -17.87
C LEU A 421 14.64 -77.23 -16.81
N ALA A 422 14.39 -75.95 -17.07
CA ALA A 422 13.63 -75.10 -16.16
C ALA A 422 12.19 -75.61 -15.93
N GLN A 423 11.53 -76.12 -16.97
CA GLN A 423 10.23 -76.77 -16.85
C GLN A 423 10.32 -78.06 -16.01
N GLN A 424 11.31 -78.92 -16.27
CA GLN A 424 11.51 -80.16 -15.50
C GLN A 424 11.84 -79.88 -14.02
N MET A 425 12.61 -78.83 -13.74
CA MET A 425 12.86 -78.35 -12.37
C MET A 425 11.56 -77.92 -11.70
N SER A 426 10.72 -77.16 -12.42
CA SER A 426 9.41 -76.71 -11.93
C SER A 426 8.50 -77.89 -11.60
N ASP A 427 8.38 -78.87 -12.50
CA ASP A 427 7.57 -80.08 -12.33
C ASP A 427 8.07 -81.01 -11.22
N CYS A 428 9.35 -80.90 -10.85
CA CYS A 428 9.97 -81.70 -9.77
C CYS A 428 10.00 -80.98 -8.42
N SER A 429 9.54 -79.73 -8.37
CA SER A 429 9.61 -78.85 -7.20
C SER A 429 8.23 -78.56 -6.59
N ARG A 430 8.23 -78.06 -5.36
CA ARG A 430 7.05 -77.55 -4.67
C ARG A 430 6.97 -76.03 -4.82
N ALA A 431 5.79 -75.46 -4.61
CA ALA A 431 5.59 -74.00 -4.64
C ALA A 431 6.46 -73.22 -3.63
N SER A 432 6.95 -73.88 -2.57
CA SER A 432 7.87 -73.30 -1.57
C SER A 432 9.34 -73.27 -2.00
N ASP A 433 9.69 -74.00 -3.05
CA ASP A 433 11.07 -74.17 -3.48
C ASP A 433 11.50 -72.98 -4.34
N LEU A 434 12.74 -72.51 -4.17
CA LEU A 434 13.28 -71.45 -4.99
C LEU A 434 14.12 -72.04 -6.12
N LEU A 435 13.65 -71.88 -7.35
CA LEU A 435 14.35 -72.26 -8.56
C LEU A 435 15.07 -71.05 -9.13
N CYS A 436 16.35 -71.20 -9.46
CA CYS A 436 17.19 -70.12 -9.92
C CYS A 436 18.05 -70.56 -11.10
N ARG A 437 18.22 -69.65 -12.07
CA ARG A 437 19.29 -69.70 -13.06
C ARG A 437 20.34 -68.65 -12.69
N SER A 438 21.53 -69.09 -12.27
CA SER A 438 22.59 -68.19 -11.81
C SER A 438 23.50 -67.69 -12.93
N GLY A 439 23.54 -68.42 -14.06
CA GLY A 439 24.43 -68.17 -15.19
C GLY A 439 23.97 -68.86 -16.48
N GLY A 440 24.90 -69.06 -17.42
CA GLY A 440 24.62 -69.59 -18.77
C GLY A 440 23.90 -70.96 -18.74
N GLU A 441 24.55 -71.97 -18.17
CA GLU A 441 24.01 -73.34 -18.02
C GLU A 441 23.86 -73.77 -16.55
N GLU A 442 24.04 -72.82 -15.63
CA GLU A 442 24.06 -73.05 -14.18
C GLU A 442 22.69 -72.83 -13.56
N PHE A 443 22.16 -73.89 -12.93
CA PHE A 443 20.88 -73.86 -12.24
C PHE A 443 21.04 -74.23 -10.77
N LEU A 444 20.18 -73.66 -9.93
CA LEU A 444 20.12 -73.92 -8.51
C LEU A 444 18.67 -74.21 -8.12
N MET A 445 18.47 -75.26 -7.33
CA MET A 445 17.24 -75.45 -6.56
C MET A 445 17.56 -75.28 -5.08
N LEU A 446 16.81 -74.41 -4.41
CA LEU A 446 16.90 -74.22 -2.97
C LEU A 446 15.60 -74.71 -2.33
N LEU A 447 15.71 -75.74 -1.48
CA LEU A 447 14.58 -76.49 -0.95
C LEU A 447 14.47 -76.21 0.57
N PRO A 448 13.61 -75.28 1.02
CA PRO A 448 13.48 -74.97 2.43
C PRO A 448 12.90 -76.16 3.21
N GLY A 449 13.43 -76.41 4.40
CA GLY A 449 12.96 -77.48 5.29
C GLY A 449 13.13 -78.90 4.76
N THR A 450 13.99 -79.11 3.77
CA THR A 450 14.20 -80.41 3.12
C THR A 450 15.48 -81.07 3.63
N SER A 451 15.40 -82.33 4.07
CA SER A 451 16.58 -83.07 4.57
C SER A 451 17.58 -83.38 3.44
N PRO A 452 18.87 -83.63 3.75
CA PRO A 452 19.89 -83.98 2.74
C PRO A 452 19.51 -85.19 1.87
N GLU A 453 18.90 -86.22 2.46
CA GLU A 453 18.49 -87.44 1.75
C GLU A 453 17.33 -87.15 0.80
N ALA A 454 16.35 -86.36 1.25
CA ALA A 454 15.22 -85.94 0.42
C ALA A 454 15.68 -85.04 -0.73
N ALA A 455 16.62 -84.12 -0.48
CA ALA A 455 17.21 -83.28 -1.53
C ALA A 455 17.97 -84.12 -2.56
N ARG A 456 18.70 -85.15 -2.12
CA ARG A 456 19.34 -86.12 -3.03
C ARG A 456 18.31 -86.85 -3.89
N GLN A 457 17.20 -87.28 -3.32
CA GLN A 457 16.12 -87.93 -4.09
C GLN A 457 15.48 -87.00 -5.12
N VAL A 458 15.32 -85.70 -4.79
CA VAL A 458 14.84 -84.69 -5.75
C VAL A 458 15.83 -84.53 -6.90
N ALA A 459 17.13 -84.43 -6.59
CA ALA A 459 18.20 -84.33 -7.60
C ALA A 459 18.25 -85.57 -8.51
N GLU A 460 18.18 -86.78 -7.93
CA GLU A 460 18.15 -88.04 -8.69
C GLU A 460 16.91 -88.14 -9.58
N ARG A 461 15.74 -87.77 -9.06
CA ARG A 461 14.50 -87.75 -9.84
C ARG A 461 14.59 -86.80 -11.03
N LEU A 462 15.12 -85.60 -10.82
CA LEU A 462 15.32 -84.63 -11.90
C LEU A 462 16.32 -85.16 -12.95
N ARG A 463 17.44 -85.73 -12.50
CA ARG A 463 18.43 -86.36 -13.38
C ARG A 463 17.82 -87.47 -14.23
N ASP A 464 17.11 -88.41 -13.59
CA ASP A 464 16.50 -89.55 -14.27
C ASP A 464 15.43 -89.08 -15.27
N ARG A 465 14.63 -88.06 -14.92
CA ARG A 465 13.67 -87.45 -15.85
C ARG A 465 14.35 -86.78 -17.04
N MET A 466 15.40 -86.00 -16.82
CA MET A 466 16.15 -85.39 -17.93
C MET A 466 16.76 -86.45 -18.86
N GLY A 467 17.33 -87.52 -18.30
CA GLY A 467 17.93 -88.60 -19.10
C GLY A 467 16.91 -89.47 -19.85
N SER A 468 15.70 -89.64 -19.31
CA SER A 468 14.64 -90.49 -19.91
C SER A 468 13.66 -89.76 -20.82
N THR A 469 13.62 -88.43 -20.78
CA THR A 469 12.72 -87.64 -21.61
C THR A 469 13.34 -87.39 -22.99
N CYS A 470 12.90 -88.15 -24.01
CA CYS A 470 13.10 -87.76 -25.41
C CYS A 470 11.97 -86.82 -25.81
N CYS A 471 12.26 -85.53 -25.96
CA CYS A 471 11.31 -84.62 -26.60
C CYS A 471 11.48 -84.73 -28.12
N ALA A 472 10.39 -84.61 -28.89
CA ALA A 472 10.42 -84.74 -30.35
C ALA A 472 11.43 -83.78 -31.04
N ASP A 473 11.78 -82.68 -30.36
CA ASP A 473 12.68 -81.63 -30.85
C ASP A 473 13.99 -81.47 -30.04
N CYS A 474 14.31 -82.40 -29.12
CA CYS A 474 15.51 -82.35 -28.27
C CYS A 474 16.14 -83.74 -28.06
N PRO A 475 17.45 -83.96 -28.36
CA PRO A 475 18.12 -85.21 -28.03
C PRO A 475 18.12 -85.41 -26.50
N SER A 476 18.28 -86.65 -26.05
CA SER A 476 18.46 -86.95 -24.63
C SER A 476 19.71 -86.23 -24.13
N VAL A 477 19.51 -85.30 -23.19
CA VAL A 477 20.57 -84.55 -22.53
C VAL A 477 20.58 -84.95 -21.07
N THR A 478 21.76 -85.25 -20.54
CA THR A 478 21.92 -85.59 -19.13
C THR A 478 22.31 -84.37 -18.30
N VAL A 479 22.01 -84.43 -17.01
CA VAL A 479 22.43 -83.40 -16.06
C VAL A 479 23.27 -84.02 -14.96
N SER A 480 24.23 -83.26 -14.46
CA SER A 480 24.94 -83.59 -13.23
C SER A 480 24.46 -82.68 -12.11
N ALA A 481 24.44 -83.19 -10.88
CA ALA A 481 23.95 -82.44 -9.73
C ALA A 481 24.88 -82.56 -8.52
N GLY A 482 25.03 -81.47 -7.78
CA GLY A 482 25.72 -81.41 -6.49
C GLY A 482 24.76 -80.99 -5.39
N VAL A 483 24.71 -81.75 -4.30
CA VAL A 483 23.79 -81.51 -3.17
C VAL A 483 24.57 -81.12 -1.93
N ALA A 484 24.18 -80.02 -1.29
CA ALA A 484 24.66 -79.62 0.04
C ALA A 484 23.50 -79.11 0.90
N HIS A 485 23.66 -79.02 2.22
CA HIS A 485 22.59 -78.63 3.12
C HIS A 485 23.06 -77.57 4.12
N TRP A 486 22.27 -76.50 4.33
CA TRP A 486 22.52 -75.50 5.36
C TRP A 486 21.59 -75.70 6.56
N PRO A 487 22.09 -75.71 7.82
CA PRO A 487 23.48 -75.44 8.23
C PRO A 487 24.38 -76.69 8.35
N ASN A 488 23.83 -77.89 8.16
CA ASN A 488 24.54 -79.16 8.42
C ASN A 488 25.89 -79.31 7.69
N SER A 489 25.98 -78.85 6.44
CA SER A 489 27.18 -78.92 5.62
C SER A 489 28.11 -77.72 5.84
N ALA A 490 27.64 -76.51 6.17
CA ALA A 490 28.54 -75.38 6.44
C ALA A 490 27.88 -74.26 7.26
N ALA A 491 28.71 -73.40 7.86
CA ALA A 491 28.25 -72.36 8.78
C ALA A 491 27.59 -71.17 8.05
N SER A 492 28.04 -70.83 6.84
CA SER A 492 27.49 -69.73 6.04
C SER A 492 26.74 -70.21 4.80
N VAL A 493 25.76 -69.42 4.36
CA VAL A 493 25.00 -69.65 3.12
C VAL A 493 25.93 -69.71 1.90
N GLU A 494 26.95 -68.83 1.85
CA GLU A 494 27.93 -68.82 0.76
C GLU A 494 28.77 -70.09 0.72
N GLU A 495 29.18 -70.61 1.88
CA GLU A 495 29.93 -71.88 1.96
C GLU A 495 29.09 -73.08 1.52
N VAL A 496 27.80 -73.13 1.84
CA VAL A 496 26.92 -74.23 1.40
C VAL A 496 26.71 -74.21 -0.11
N LEU A 497 26.56 -73.03 -0.71
CA LEU A 497 26.52 -72.89 -2.17
C LEU A 497 27.82 -73.38 -2.82
N LYS A 498 28.99 -73.00 -2.28
CA LYS A 498 30.30 -73.49 -2.76
C LYS A 498 30.46 -75.01 -2.61
N ARG A 499 29.91 -75.61 -1.54
CA ARG A 499 29.94 -77.07 -1.36
C ARG A 499 29.04 -77.81 -2.36
N ALA A 500 27.87 -77.26 -2.66
CA ALA A 500 27.00 -77.81 -3.71
C ALA A 500 27.71 -77.77 -5.07
N ASP A 501 28.36 -76.65 -5.39
CA ASP A 501 29.16 -76.50 -6.62
C ASP A 501 30.36 -77.47 -6.68
N ALA A 502 31.11 -77.61 -5.58
CA ALA A 502 32.20 -78.59 -5.48
C ALA A 502 31.71 -80.04 -5.60
N ALA A 503 30.51 -80.35 -5.11
CA ALA A 503 29.89 -81.65 -5.32
C ALA A 503 29.49 -81.85 -6.79
N LEU A 504 28.90 -80.84 -7.43
CA LEU A 504 28.58 -80.87 -8.85
C LEU A 504 29.83 -81.09 -9.72
N TYR A 505 30.93 -80.40 -9.39
CA TYR A 505 32.21 -80.59 -10.05
C TYR A 505 32.71 -82.04 -9.94
N ARG A 506 32.61 -82.65 -8.74
CA ARG A 506 32.93 -84.08 -8.55
C ARG A 506 32.04 -85.00 -9.38
N ALA A 507 30.74 -84.70 -9.47
CA ALA A 507 29.80 -85.46 -10.30
C ALA A 507 30.21 -85.43 -11.79
N LYS A 508 30.58 -84.25 -12.30
CA LYS A 508 31.06 -84.08 -13.67
C LYS A 508 32.36 -84.85 -13.93
N HIS A 509 33.32 -84.80 -13.02
CA HIS A 509 34.61 -85.50 -13.19
C HIS A 509 34.52 -87.01 -13.03
N ALA A 510 33.59 -87.50 -12.22
CA ALA A 510 33.43 -88.94 -11.99
C ALA A 510 32.73 -89.68 -13.15
N GLY A 511 32.40 -88.98 -14.25
CA GLY A 511 31.79 -89.56 -15.45
C GLY A 511 30.41 -89.02 -15.80
N ARG A 512 30.01 -87.86 -15.22
CA ARG A 512 28.75 -87.15 -15.53
C ARG A 512 27.48 -87.97 -15.25
N ASN A 513 26.31 -87.42 -15.58
CA ASN A 513 24.98 -88.02 -15.39
C ASN A 513 24.80 -88.65 -13.99
N ARG A 514 25.11 -87.89 -12.94
CA ARG A 514 25.03 -88.37 -11.56
C ARG A 514 24.88 -87.24 -10.56
N VAL A 515 24.44 -87.62 -9.36
CA VAL A 515 24.35 -86.76 -8.19
C VAL A 515 25.51 -87.06 -7.24
N ALA A 516 26.16 -86.01 -6.73
CA ALA A 516 27.16 -86.10 -5.67
C ALA A 516 26.73 -85.26 -4.45
N VAL A 517 27.12 -85.69 -3.25
CA VAL A 517 26.80 -85.02 -1.98
C VAL A 517 28.06 -84.37 -1.39
N GLY A 518 27.96 -83.12 -0.92
CA GLY A 518 29.06 -82.28 -0.41
C GLY A 518 29.03 -81.93 1.08
#